data_AF-A0A9E3T009-F1
#
_entry.id   AF-A0A9E3T009-F1
#
_cell.length_a   1.000
_cell.length_b   1.000
_cell.length_c   1.000
_cell.angle_alpha   90.00
_cell.angle_beta   90.00
_cell.angle_gamma   90.00
#
_symmetry.space_group_name_H-M   'P 1'
#
loop_
_entity.id
_entity.type
_entity.pdbx_description
1 polymer ?
#
loop_
_entity_poly.entity_id
_entity_poly.type
_entity_poly.pdbx_seq_one_letter_code
_entity_poly.pdbx_strand_id
1 'polypeptide(L)'
;MPQNLWNDQDAAKLPDLEGLVYRSNLLGQDRAVVNIYGGNTSTKLLLTDHLGREVEVLAVKASGSDVATIQERQFALLRMDEIEPLYARESMTDEDMVAYLERTWFEPGRPRQSIETLLHAFVPHKHVDHTHPDAVISLMCVEHAEEEARKVYGDRVAYVPYIR
;
A
#
# COMPACT_ATOMS: atom_id res chain seq x y z
N MET A 1 -10.52 -16.14 14.15
CA MET A 1 -9.14 -15.69 13.95
C MET A 1 -8.87 -15.72 12.45
N PRO A 2 -8.22 -14.68 11.89
CA PRO A 2 -7.87 -14.66 10.48
C PRO A 2 -7.08 -15.90 10.07
N GLN A 3 -7.35 -16.41 8.87
CA GLN A 3 -6.64 -17.55 8.30
C GLN A 3 -5.61 -17.07 7.29
N ASN A 4 -4.45 -17.74 7.26
CA ASN A 4 -3.51 -17.54 6.17
C ASN A 4 -4.00 -18.30 4.93
N LEU A 5 -4.38 -17.56 3.90
CA LEU A 5 -4.89 -18.09 2.62
C LEU A 5 -3.84 -18.06 1.50
N TRP A 6 -2.61 -17.65 1.81
CA TRP A 6 -1.52 -17.56 0.86
C TRP A 6 -1.10 -18.94 0.33
N ASN A 7 -0.93 -19.05 -0.98
CA ASN A 7 -0.41 -20.23 -1.63
C ASN A 7 0.82 -19.87 -2.50
N ASP A 8 1.99 -20.40 -2.14
CA ASP A 8 3.23 -20.12 -2.84
C ASP A 8 3.24 -20.60 -4.30
N GLN A 9 2.55 -21.71 -4.60
CA GLN A 9 2.48 -22.24 -5.97
C GLN A 9 1.62 -21.38 -6.87
N ASP A 10 0.57 -20.76 -6.34
CA ASP A 10 -0.28 -19.84 -7.10
C ASP A 10 0.41 -18.49 -7.25
N ALA A 11 0.99 -17.95 -6.19
CA ALA A 11 1.76 -16.71 -6.24
C ALA A 11 2.93 -16.78 -7.23
N ALA A 12 3.64 -17.90 -7.31
CA ALA A 12 4.76 -18.07 -8.25
C ALA A 12 4.35 -18.00 -9.74
N LYS A 13 3.06 -18.19 -10.05
CA LYS A 13 2.52 -18.12 -11.42
C LYS A 13 2.04 -16.72 -11.80
N LEU A 14 2.00 -15.78 -10.86
CA LEU A 14 1.38 -14.47 -11.00
C LEU A 14 2.45 -13.37 -10.88
N PRO A 15 3.09 -12.97 -11.99
CA PRO A 15 4.09 -11.91 -11.95
C PRO A 15 3.46 -10.54 -11.69
N ASP A 16 4.29 -9.64 -11.16
CA ASP A 16 4.05 -8.20 -11.14
C ASP A 16 2.65 -7.77 -10.62
N LEU A 17 1.79 -7.21 -11.48
CA LEU A 17 0.48 -6.69 -11.09
C LEU A 17 -0.53 -7.80 -10.77
N GLU A 18 -0.44 -8.96 -11.41
CA GLU A 18 -1.33 -10.09 -11.12
C GLU A 18 -1.06 -10.63 -9.71
N GLY A 19 0.22 -10.69 -9.32
CA GLY A 19 0.63 -11.06 -7.96
C GLY A 19 0.14 -10.04 -6.92
N LEU A 20 0.14 -8.75 -7.27
CA LEU A 20 -0.45 -7.71 -6.41
C LEU A 20 -1.96 -7.91 -6.25
N VAL A 21 -2.71 -8.08 -7.36
CA VAL A 21 -4.15 -8.36 -7.33
C VAL A 21 -4.48 -9.58 -6.46
N TYR A 22 -3.73 -10.66 -6.63
CA TYR A 22 -3.89 -11.88 -5.84
C TYR A 22 -3.71 -11.61 -4.35
N ARG A 23 -2.61 -10.95 -3.96
CA ARG A 23 -2.33 -10.60 -2.57
C ARG A 23 -3.40 -9.69 -1.98
N SER A 24 -3.82 -8.66 -2.71
CA SER A 24 -4.89 -7.75 -2.30
C SER A 24 -6.18 -8.51 -2.03
N ASN A 25 -6.61 -9.35 -2.97
CA ASN A 25 -7.87 -10.09 -2.85
C ASN A 25 -7.83 -11.09 -1.68
N LEU A 26 -6.70 -11.74 -1.42
CA LEU A 26 -6.55 -12.61 -0.24
C LEU A 26 -6.67 -11.82 1.07
N LEU A 27 -6.02 -10.65 1.18
CA LEU A 27 -6.12 -9.79 2.35
C LEU A 27 -7.56 -9.29 2.58
N GLY A 28 -8.25 -8.93 1.49
CA GLY A 28 -9.62 -8.41 1.53
C GLY A 28 -10.71 -9.46 1.82
N GLN A 29 -10.40 -10.76 1.76
CA GLN A 29 -11.37 -11.82 2.06
C GLN A 29 -11.82 -11.82 3.53
N ASP A 30 -10.94 -11.43 4.45
CA ASP A 30 -11.29 -11.27 5.86
C ASP A 30 -11.44 -9.80 6.22
N ARG A 31 -12.67 -9.37 6.50
CA ARG A 31 -12.97 -7.98 6.84
C ARG A 31 -12.47 -7.56 8.21
N ALA A 32 -12.09 -8.50 9.08
CA ALA A 32 -11.39 -8.20 10.31
C ALA A 32 -9.90 -7.87 10.07
N VAL A 33 -9.38 -8.10 8.85
CA VAL A 33 -8.03 -7.70 8.42
C VAL A 33 -8.08 -6.43 7.57
N VAL A 34 -9.00 -6.37 6.60
CA VAL A 34 -9.19 -5.19 5.74
C VAL A 34 -10.66 -4.76 5.72
N ASN A 35 -10.95 -3.68 6.41
CA ASN A 35 -12.30 -3.12 6.51
C ASN A 35 -12.78 -2.60 5.15
N ILE A 36 -14.10 -2.50 4.99
CA ILE A 36 -14.72 -1.98 3.76
C ILE A 36 -14.27 -0.52 3.57
N TYR A 37 -13.77 -0.19 2.38
CA TYR A 37 -13.15 1.09 2.01
C TYR A 37 -11.81 1.42 2.67
N GLY A 38 -11.39 0.65 3.67
CA GLY A 38 -10.08 0.76 4.31
C GLY A 38 -8.97 0.02 3.56
N GLY A 39 -7.73 0.25 3.99
CA GLY A 39 -6.53 -0.41 3.49
C GLY A 39 -6.18 -0.17 2.03
N ASN A 40 -4.91 -0.42 1.74
CA ASN A 40 -4.29 -0.32 0.43
C ASN A 40 -3.05 -1.22 0.36
N THR A 41 -2.71 -1.57 -0.87
CA THR A 41 -1.63 -2.49 -1.19
C THR A 41 -0.88 -1.91 -2.36
N SER A 42 0.43 -2.18 -2.41
CA SER A 42 1.28 -1.73 -3.50
C SER A 42 2.35 -2.73 -3.88
N THR A 43 2.86 -2.57 -5.09
CA THR A 43 4.12 -3.18 -5.50
C THR A 43 4.97 -2.20 -6.31
N LYS A 44 6.28 -2.22 -6.09
CA LYS A 44 7.27 -1.55 -6.95
C LYS A 44 7.67 -2.52 -8.08
N LEU A 45 7.67 -2.03 -9.31
CA LEU A 45 7.92 -2.80 -10.55
C LEU A 45 8.92 -2.06 -11.42
N LEU A 46 9.68 -2.79 -12.24
CA LEU A 46 10.45 -2.18 -13.32
C LEU A 46 9.63 -2.27 -14.61
N LEU A 47 9.27 -1.11 -15.17
CA LEU A 47 8.49 -1.01 -16.42
C LEU A 47 9.25 -0.19 -17.45
N THR A 48 9.03 -0.47 -18.73
CA THR A 48 9.57 0.33 -19.82
C THR A 48 8.64 1.50 -20.13
N ASP A 49 9.15 2.73 -20.05
CA ASP A 49 8.37 3.93 -20.38
C ASP A 49 8.22 4.17 -21.89
N HIS A 50 7.46 5.21 -22.25
CA HIS A 50 7.19 5.60 -23.64
C HIS A 50 8.43 6.00 -24.45
N LEU A 51 9.59 6.22 -23.79
CA LEU A 51 10.88 6.52 -24.43
C LEU A 51 11.77 5.26 -24.52
N GLY A 52 11.29 4.10 -24.05
CA GLY A 52 12.07 2.87 -24.02
C GLY A 52 13.02 2.75 -22.83
N ARG A 53 12.87 3.58 -21.79
CA ARG A 53 13.71 3.53 -20.58
C ARG A 53 13.09 2.62 -19.54
N GLU A 54 13.90 1.80 -18.89
CA GLU A 54 13.47 1.08 -17.70
C GLU A 54 13.37 2.05 -16.52
N VAL A 55 12.21 2.08 -15.87
CA VAL A 55 11.92 2.96 -14.72
C VAL A 55 11.24 2.16 -13.62
N GLU A 56 11.53 2.50 -12.37
CA GLU A 56 10.81 1.94 -11.24
C GLU A 56 9.45 2.63 -11.08
N VAL A 57 8.40 1.82 -10.98
CA VAL A 57 7.01 2.25 -10.92
C VAL A 57 6.35 1.67 -9.68
N LEU A 58 5.74 2.54 -8.90
CA LEU A 58 4.83 2.16 -7.82
C LEU A 58 3.45 1.90 -8.39
N ALA A 59 3.02 0.65 -8.36
CA ALA A 59 1.62 0.27 -8.49
C ALA A 59 0.96 0.33 -7.11
N VAL A 60 -0.02 1.21 -6.93
CA VAL A 60 -0.71 1.39 -5.64
C VAL A 60 -2.21 1.40 -5.84
N LYS A 61 -2.97 0.81 -4.91
CA LYS A 61 -4.43 0.80 -4.94
C LYS A 61 -4.96 2.21 -5.22
N ALA A 62 -5.88 2.33 -6.17
CA ALA A 62 -6.60 3.58 -6.42
C ALA A 62 -7.70 3.86 -5.38
N SER A 63 -7.94 5.14 -5.13
CA SER A 63 -9.02 5.61 -4.27
C SER A 63 -10.38 5.12 -4.80
N GLY A 64 -11.26 4.68 -3.91
CA GLY A 64 -12.60 4.17 -4.25
C GLY A 64 -12.65 2.70 -4.69
N SER A 65 -11.52 1.99 -4.76
CA SER A 65 -11.51 0.54 -5.05
C SER A 65 -11.54 -0.29 -3.76
N ASP A 66 -12.22 -1.43 -3.76
CA ASP A 66 -12.21 -2.37 -2.63
C ASP A 66 -11.06 -3.37 -2.80
N VAL A 67 -10.23 -3.53 -1.76
CA VAL A 67 -9.08 -4.46 -1.74
C VAL A 67 -9.52 -5.91 -2.03
N ALA A 68 -10.72 -6.30 -1.61
CA ALA A 68 -11.23 -7.66 -1.76
C ALA A 68 -11.62 -8.05 -3.19
N THR A 69 -11.88 -7.06 -4.05
CA THR A 69 -12.36 -7.26 -5.43
C THR A 69 -11.54 -6.49 -6.44
N ILE A 70 -10.35 -6.02 -6.04
CA ILE A 70 -9.54 -5.14 -6.87
C ILE A 70 -9.04 -5.88 -8.11
N GLN A 71 -9.04 -5.17 -9.23
CA GLN A 71 -8.51 -5.63 -10.50
C GLN A 71 -7.29 -4.81 -10.91
N GLU A 72 -6.52 -5.30 -11.86
CA GLU A 72 -5.28 -4.66 -12.32
C GLU A 72 -5.46 -3.17 -12.72
N ARG A 73 -6.58 -2.85 -13.37
CA ARG A 73 -6.91 -1.48 -13.81
C ARG A 73 -7.24 -0.52 -12.68
N GLN A 74 -7.41 -1.03 -11.47
CA GLN A 74 -7.72 -0.25 -10.27
C GLN A 74 -6.48 0.07 -9.43
N PHE A 75 -5.29 -0.19 -9.96
CA PHE A 75 -4.04 0.34 -9.44
C PHE A 75 -3.62 1.57 -10.25
N ALA A 76 -3.27 2.64 -9.55
CA ALA A 76 -2.53 3.76 -10.13
C ALA A 76 -1.06 3.36 -10.29
N LEU A 77 -0.42 3.79 -11.36
CA LEU A 77 0.99 3.54 -11.64
C LEU A 77 1.74 4.85 -11.61
N LEU A 78 2.71 4.99 -10.70
CA LEU A 78 3.43 6.23 -10.44
C LEU A 78 4.94 6.03 -10.55
N ARG A 79 5.65 7.02 -11.09
CA ARG A 79 7.10 7.00 -11.28
C ARG A 79 7.82 7.23 -9.94
N MET A 80 8.65 6.27 -9.51
CA MET A 80 9.34 6.36 -8.22
C MET A 80 10.41 7.46 -8.20
N ASP A 81 11.16 7.63 -9.30
CA ASP A 81 12.19 8.68 -9.43
C ASP A 81 11.62 10.10 -9.28
N GLU A 82 10.33 10.29 -9.60
CA GLU A 82 9.64 11.55 -9.41
C GLU A 82 9.02 11.68 -8.00
N ILE A 83 8.76 10.58 -7.28
CA ILE A 83 8.23 10.58 -5.91
C ILE A 83 9.35 10.70 -4.88
N GLU A 84 10.47 10.01 -5.06
CA GLU A 84 11.60 9.94 -4.13
C GLU A 84 12.09 11.31 -3.61
N PRO A 85 12.20 12.37 -4.44
CA PRO A 85 12.59 13.70 -3.96
C PRO A 85 11.68 14.28 -2.87
N LEU A 86 10.43 13.79 -2.76
CA LEU A 86 9.52 14.21 -1.70
C LEU A 86 9.99 13.80 -0.30
N TYR A 87 10.83 12.78 -0.18
CA TYR A 87 11.36 12.34 1.12
C TYR A 87 12.16 13.44 1.84
N ALA A 88 12.77 14.35 1.07
CA ALA A 88 13.51 15.49 1.61
C ALA A 88 12.63 16.69 1.98
N ARG A 89 11.33 16.66 1.69
CA ARG A 89 10.41 17.74 2.06
C ARG A 89 9.92 17.54 3.50
N GLU A 90 9.98 18.59 4.29
CA GLU A 90 9.56 18.57 5.70
C GLU A 90 8.05 18.42 5.86
N SER A 91 7.26 19.10 5.01
CA SER A 91 5.80 19.09 5.08
C SER A 91 5.16 19.33 3.72
N MET A 92 3.93 18.86 3.56
CA MET A 92 3.08 19.08 2.39
C MET A 92 1.62 19.02 2.82
N THR A 93 0.75 19.83 2.21
CA THR A 93 -0.70 19.68 2.39
C THR A 93 -1.22 18.48 1.60
N ASP A 94 -2.39 17.96 1.96
CA ASP A 94 -3.03 16.88 1.21
C ASP A 94 -3.32 17.30 -0.24
N GLU A 95 -3.76 18.54 -0.45
CA GLU A 95 -4.03 19.07 -1.79
C GLU A 95 -2.76 19.14 -2.64
N ASP A 96 -1.66 19.63 -2.08
CA ASP A 96 -0.37 19.72 -2.77
C ASP A 96 0.20 18.33 -3.05
N MET A 97 0.05 17.38 -2.12
CA MET A 97 0.46 15.99 -2.30
C MET A 97 -0.29 15.33 -3.44
N VAL A 98 -1.60 15.50 -3.48
CA VAL A 98 -2.44 14.96 -4.55
C VAL A 98 -2.04 15.54 -5.89
N ALA A 99 -1.94 16.86 -5.98
CA ALA A 99 -1.58 17.57 -7.21
C ALA A 99 -0.15 17.21 -7.68
N TYR A 100 0.77 16.96 -6.75
CA TYR A 100 2.11 16.49 -7.08
C TYR A 100 2.07 15.06 -7.66
N LEU A 101 1.42 14.13 -6.96
CA LEU A 101 1.37 12.72 -7.36
C LEU A 101 0.66 12.52 -8.70
N GLU A 102 -0.32 13.35 -9.06
CA GLU A 102 -0.94 13.35 -10.40
C GLU A 102 0.06 13.63 -11.53
N ARG A 103 1.12 14.39 -11.27
CA ARG A 103 2.18 14.65 -12.25
C ARG A 103 3.14 13.47 -12.43
N THR A 104 3.14 12.53 -11.48
CA THR A 104 4.03 11.37 -11.48
C THR A 104 3.46 10.15 -12.19
N TRP A 105 2.30 10.28 -12.84
CA TRP A 105 1.63 9.15 -13.50
C TRP A 105 2.51 8.51 -14.58
N PHE A 106 2.74 7.21 -14.42
CA PHE A 106 3.42 6.39 -15.42
C PHE A 106 2.49 6.06 -16.60
N GLU A 107 1.25 5.66 -16.31
CA GLU A 107 0.22 5.33 -17.32
C GLU A 107 -1.01 6.24 -17.15
N PRO A 108 -1.20 7.23 -18.04
CA PRO A 108 -2.37 8.11 -18.02
C PRO A 108 -3.69 7.35 -18.20
N GLY A 109 -4.75 7.86 -17.57
CA GLY A 109 -6.11 7.29 -17.68
C GLY A 109 -6.44 6.20 -16.67
N ARG A 110 -5.48 5.82 -15.81
CA ARG A 110 -5.75 5.02 -14.62
C ARG A 110 -6.45 5.85 -13.53
N PRO A 111 -7.23 5.21 -12.63
CA PRO A 111 -7.88 5.92 -11.54
C PRO A 111 -6.87 6.51 -10.54
N ARG A 112 -7.30 7.55 -9.83
CA ARG A 112 -6.45 8.30 -8.89
C ARG A 112 -5.94 7.41 -7.74
N GLN A 113 -4.65 7.55 -7.42
CA GLN A 113 -3.95 6.86 -6.35
C GLN A 113 -4.58 7.08 -4.95
N SER A 114 -4.23 6.21 -3.99
CA SER A 114 -4.58 6.37 -2.58
C SER A 114 -3.92 7.62 -1.96
N ILE A 115 -4.56 8.22 -0.95
CA ILE A 115 -3.96 9.32 -0.17
C ILE A 115 -2.72 8.87 0.63
N GLU A 116 -2.63 7.58 0.97
CA GLU A 116 -1.49 7.01 1.73
C GLU A 116 -0.34 6.57 0.81
N THR A 117 -0.31 7.04 -0.45
CA THR A 117 0.69 6.64 -1.45
C THR A 117 2.13 6.85 -0.97
N LEU A 118 2.42 7.93 -0.24
CA LEU A 118 3.78 8.21 0.24
C LEU A 118 4.28 7.17 1.27
N LEU A 119 3.39 6.57 2.06
CA LEU A 119 3.73 5.43 2.92
C LEU A 119 4.29 4.27 2.07
N HIS A 120 3.58 3.92 0.99
CA HIS A 120 3.99 2.84 0.09
C HIS A 120 5.28 3.14 -0.69
N ALA A 121 5.49 4.42 -1.04
CA ALA A 121 6.70 4.85 -1.72
C ALA A 121 7.92 4.75 -0.80
N PHE A 122 7.82 5.28 0.43
CA PHE A 122 8.97 5.46 1.31
C PHE A 122 9.35 4.23 2.13
N VAL A 123 8.47 3.24 2.29
CA VAL A 123 8.86 1.94 2.84
C VAL A 123 9.77 1.22 1.83
N PRO A 124 11.02 0.87 2.18
CA PRO A 124 12.03 0.37 1.24
C PRO A 124 11.86 -1.11 0.92
N HIS A 125 10.64 -1.52 0.61
CA HIS A 125 10.30 -2.88 0.22
C HIS A 125 9.51 -2.89 -1.08
N LYS A 126 9.68 -3.96 -1.86
CA LYS A 126 8.98 -4.18 -3.13
C LYS A 126 7.47 -4.23 -2.92
N HIS A 127 7.02 -4.86 -1.83
CA HIS A 127 5.61 -5.08 -1.53
C HIS A 127 5.28 -4.41 -0.20
N VAL A 128 4.23 -3.59 -0.18
CA VAL A 128 3.76 -2.90 1.02
C VAL A 128 2.25 -3.05 1.11
N ASP A 129 1.78 -3.56 2.24
CA ASP A 129 0.37 -3.71 2.55
C ASP A 129 0.07 -2.90 3.80
N HIS A 130 -0.88 -1.98 3.70
CA HIS A 130 -1.38 -1.22 4.82
C HIS A 130 -2.86 -1.54 5.00
N THR A 131 -3.19 -2.01 6.19
CA THR A 131 -4.49 -2.58 6.53
C THR A 131 -4.96 -2.02 7.86
N HIS A 132 -6.23 -2.24 8.19
CA HIS A 132 -6.89 -1.70 9.39
C HIS A 132 -7.42 -2.81 10.31
N PRO A 133 -6.61 -3.82 10.70
CA PRO A 133 -7.14 -5.02 11.33
C PRO A 133 -7.76 -4.73 12.70
N ASP A 134 -9.00 -5.18 12.90
CA ASP A 134 -9.81 -4.89 14.10
C ASP A 134 -9.08 -5.24 15.39
N ALA A 135 -8.34 -6.35 15.40
CA ALA A 135 -7.59 -6.81 16.57
C ALA A 135 -6.41 -5.88 16.91
N VAL A 136 -5.70 -5.36 15.90
CA VAL A 136 -4.59 -4.43 16.12
C VAL A 136 -5.13 -3.06 16.52
N ILE A 137 -6.18 -2.57 15.86
CA ILE A 137 -6.83 -1.31 16.23
C ILE A 137 -7.31 -1.38 17.68
N SER A 138 -7.99 -2.47 18.06
CA SER A 138 -8.45 -2.67 19.43
C SER A 138 -7.31 -2.60 20.44
N LEU A 139 -6.16 -3.22 20.13
CA LEU A 139 -4.96 -3.14 20.95
C LEU A 139 -4.35 -1.72 20.97
N MET A 140 -4.42 -0.97 19.87
CA MET A 140 -3.89 0.39 19.79
C MET A 140 -4.79 1.42 20.51
N CYS A 141 -6.03 1.07 20.84
CA CYS A 141 -6.97 1.93 21.57
C CYS A 141 -6.96 1.72 23.09
N VAL A 142 -6.16 0.80 23.63
CA VAL A 142 -6.05 0.61 25.09
C VAL A 142 -5.12 1.64 25.72
N GLU A 143 -5.27 1.87 27.03
CA GLU A 143 -4.30 2.64 27.80
C GLU A 143 -2.93 1.95 27.76
N HIS A 144 -1.84 2.71 27.59
CA HIS A 144 -0.49 2.18 27.43
C HIS A 144 -0.31 1.21 26.23
N ALA A 145 -0.98 1.48 25.10
CA ALA A 145 -0.95 0.64 23.90
C ALA A 145 0.46 0.20 23.43
N GLU A 146 1.49 1.06 23.53
CA GLU A 146 2.86 0.68 23.15
C GLU A 146 3.41 -0.47 24.02
N GLU A 147 3.17 -0.42 25.34
CA GLU A 147 3.62 -1.45 26.27
C GLU A 147 2.89 -2.77 26.02
N GLU A 148 1.58 -2.72 25.80
CA GLU A 148 0.76 -3.89 25.48
C GLU A 148 1.15 -4.49 24.11
N ALA A 149 1.41 -3.64 23.11
CA ALA A 149 1.93 -4.07 21.82
C ALA A 149 3.28 -4.78 21.97
N ARG A 150 4.18 -4.28 22.82
CA ARG A 150 5.48 -4.91 23.07
C ARG A 150 5.35 -6.27 23.77
N LYS A 151 4.37 -6.46 24.66
CA LYS A 151 4.08 -7.77 25.27
C LYS A 151 3.63 -8.81 24.24
N VAL A 152 2.83 -8.40 23.25
CA VAL A 152 2.27 -9.30 22.22
C VAL A 152 3.27 -9.54 21.08
N TYR A 153 3.89 -8.48 20.58
CA TYR A 153 4.69 -8.52 19.36
C TYR A 153 6.20 -8.57 19.61
N GLY A 154 6.67 -8.10 20.77
CA GLY A 154 8.09 -7.92 21.05
C GLY A 154 8.73 -6.99 20.01
N ASP A 155 9.95 -7.33 19.57
CA ASP A 155 10.72 -6.53 18.61
C ASP A 155 10.31 -6.78 17.14
N ARG A 156 9.23 -7.54 16.89
CA ARG A 156 8.79 -7.88 15.52
C ARG A 156 8.08 -6.72 14.82
N VAL A 157 7.65 -5.69 15.57
CA VAL A 157 6.91 -4.55 15.04
C VAL A 157 7.52 -3.25 15.56
N ALA A 158 7.47 -2.22 14.73
CA ALA A 158 7.70 -0.84 15.17
C ALA A 158 6.38 -0.24 15.65
N TYR A 159 6.41 0.50 16.76
CA TYR A 159 5.28 1.29 17.21
C TYR A 159 5.40 2.71 16.65
N VAL A 160 4.33 3.19 16.02
CA VAL A 160 4.22 4.57 15.56
C VAL A 160 3.07 5.21 16.35
N PRO A 161 3.33 6.28 17.13
CA PRO A 161 2.27 7.00 17.83
C PRO A 161 1.22 7.52 16.84
N TYR A 162 0.00 7.75 17.32
CA TYR A 162 -1.03 8.38 16.50
C TYR A 162 -0.58 9.76 16.03
N ILE A 163 -0.63 9.97 14.71
CA ILE A 163 -0.35 11.25 14.05
C ILE A 163 -1.67 11.76 13.47
N ARG A 164 -1.96 13.03 13.71
CA ARG A 164 -3.13 13.72 13.17
C ARG A 164 -2.74 14.57 11.97
#